data_AF-A0A1Q5UAR0-F1
#
_entry.id   AF-A0A1Q5UAR0-F1
#
_cell.length_a   1.000
_cell.length_b   1.000
_cell.length_c   1.000
_cell.angle_alpha   90.00
_cell.angle_beta   90.00
_cell.angle_gamma   90.00
#
_symmetry.space_group_name_H-M   'P 1'
#
loop_
_entity.id
_entity.type
_entity.pdbx_description
1 polymer ?
#
loop_
_entity_poly.entity_id
_entity_poly.type
_entity_poly.pdbx_seq_one_letter_code
_entity_poly.pdbx_strand_id
1 'polypeptide(L)'
;MVDPQWINETCGSCEFCNDGDQQLCPNAKNSGYTVNGTFQQYCVCKATNAVRIPDEVSLDEAAPVTIAGAGGGLGTLACQYAKALGYRVLALSTGSSKQAMLVEEIGVDYFVDYIASQENLIPEIQELTGGGPHAAIVVASVEWPIGQAIQASSMRLTYCLVFELILYLVRPAKRNGRRCRSA
;
A
#
# COMPACT_ATOMS: atom_id res chain seq x y z
N MET A 1 -2.70 -7.01 17.42
CA MET A 1 -3.84 -6.61 16.53
C MET A 1 -3.71 -7.37 15.19
N VAL A 2 -4.72 -7.43 14.32
CA VAL A 2 -4.60 -8.06 12.98
C VAL A 2 -4.93 -7.08 11.88
N ASP A 3 -4.24 -7.21 10.75
CA ASP A 3 -4.43 -6.36 9.60
C ASP A 3 -4.99 -7.15 8.39
N PRO A 4 -6.14 -6.72 7.84
CA PRO A 4 -6.71 -7.26 6.60
C PRO A 4 -5.84 -6.95 5.39
N GLN A 5 -5.40 -7.99 4.70
CA GLN A 5 -4.60 -7.89 3.48
C GLN A 5 -5.46 -7.46 2.26
N TRP A 6 -4.81 -7.13 1.13
CA TRP A 6 -5.42 -7.02 -0.21
C TRP A 6 -6.29 -8.22 -0.49
N ILE A 7 -5.78 -9.43 -0.23
CA ILE A 7 -6.57 -10.66 -0.28
C ILE A 7 -7.28 -10.82 1.06
N ASN A 8 -8.57 -10.53 1.05
CA ASN A 8 -9.44 -10.67 2.22
C ASN A 8 -9.76 -12.13 2.53
N GLU A 9 -9.92 -12.93 1.48
CA GLU A 9 -10.32 -14.33 1.53
C GLU A 9 -9.84 -15.07 0.27
N THR A 10 -9.30 -16.27 0.46
CA THR A 10 -9.11 -17.27 -0.61
C THR A 10 -9.93 -18.53 -0.35
N CYS A 11 -10.09 -19.38 -1.38
CA CYS A 11 -10.82 -20.64 -1.22
C CYS A 11 -10.12 -21.62 -0.26
N GLY A 12 -8.79 -21.56 -0.18
CA GLY A 12 -7.98 -22.43 0.70
C GLY A 12 -7.88 -23.89 0.23
N SER A 13 -8.27 -24.19 -1.01
CA SER A 13 -8.34 -25.57 -1.52
C SER A 13 -7.91 -25.76 -2.99
N CYS A 14 -7.69 -24.67 -3.75
CA CYS A 14 -7.18 -24.78 -5.12
C CYS A 14 -5.66 -25.03 -5.13
N GLU A 15 -5.12 -25.43 -6.28
CA GLU A 15 -3.68 -25.66 -6.49
C GLU A 15 -2.83 -24.48 -5.97
N PHE A 16 -3.18 -23.26 -6.38
CA PHE A 16 -2.50 -22.05 -5.92
C PHE A 16 -2.57 -21.82 -4.41
N CYS A 17 -3.68 -22.19 -3.75
CA CYS A 17 -3.76 -22.04 -2.30
C CYS A 17 -2.90 -23.07 -1.56
N ASN A 18 -2.82 -24.28 -2.10
CA ASN A 18 -2.04 -25.38 -1.51
C ASN A 18 -0.54 -25.19 -1.72
N ASP A 19 -0.15 -24.58 -2.85
CA ASP A 19 1.25 -24.29 -3.18
C ASP A 19 1.78 -23.00 -2.53
N GLY A 20 0.92 -22.25 -1.84
CA GLY A 20 1.28 -20.99 -1.18
C GLY A 20 1.11 -19.75 -2.06
N ASP A 21 0.85 -19.92 -3.35
CA ASP A 21 0.57 -18.86 -4.34
C ASP A 21 -0.87 -18.32 -4.24
N GLN A 22 -1.31 -18.00 -3.03
CA GLN A 22 -2.68 -17.55 -2.73
C GLN A 22 -3.10 -16.30 -3.56
N GLN A 23 -2.12 -15.55 -4.08
CA GLN A 23 -2.30 -14.42 -5.00
C GLN A 23 -3.00 -14.79 -6.31
N LEU A 24 -2.81 -16.02 -6.77
CA LEU A 24 -3.34 -16.54 -8.02
C LEU A 24 -4.66 -17.30 -7.83
N CYS A 25 -5.22 -17.29 -6.62
CA CYS A 25 -6.49 -17.96 -6.34
C CYS A 25 -7.60 -17.36 -7.23
N PRO A 26 -8.27 -18.16 -8.08
CA PRO A 26 -9.32 -17.66 -8.97
C PRO A 26 -10.56 -17.19 -8.21
N ASN A 27 -10.69 -17.59 -6.94
CA ASN A 27 -11.78 -17.21 -6.05
C ASN A 27 -11.32 -16.20 -4.96
N ALA A 28 -10.20 -15.50 -5.18
CA ALA A 28 -9.75 -14.47 -4.25
C ALA A 28 -10.80 -13.35 -4.13
N LYS A 29 -11.07 -12.92 -2.90
CA LYS A 29 -11.83 -11.69 -2.63
C LYS A 29 -10.87 -10.61 -2.15
N ASN A 30 -10.94 -9.45 -2.77
CA ASN A 30 -10.01 -8.37 -2.56
C ASN A 30 -10.63 -7.24 -1.72
N SER A 31 -9.97 -6.89 -0.62
CA SER A 31 -10.36 -5.81 0.28
C SER A 31 -10.39 -4.47 -0.47
N GLY A 32 -11.52 -3.79 -0.48
CA GLY A 32 -11.71 -2.50 -1.16
C GLY A 32 -12.01 -2.59 -2.65
N TYR A 33 -12.07 -3.81 -3.21
CA TYR A 33 -12.40 -4.04 -4.62
C TYR A 33 -13.63 -4.93 -4.78
N THR A 34 -13.54 -6.21 -4.41
CA THR A 34 -14.68 -7.14 -4.47
C THR A 34 -15.47 -7.22 -3.16
N VAL A 35 -14.85 -6.82 -2.04
CA VAL A 35 -15.48 -6.73 -0.71
C VAL A 35 -15.12 -5.40 -0.04
N ASN A 36 -15.88 -5.00 0.98
CA ASN A 36 -15.59 -3.75 1.71
C ASN A 36 -14.18 -3.79 2.34
N GLY A 37 -13.40 -2.74 2.09
CA GLY A 37 -12.00 -2.63 2.52
C GLY A 37 -11.82 -1.96 3.88
N THR A 38 -10.66 -1.34 4.07
CA THR A 38 -10.21 -0.81 5.37
C THR A 38 -10.55 0.66 5.62
N PHE A 39 -11.10 1.40 4.64
CA PHE A 39 -11.54 2.80 4.80
C PHE A 39 -12.89 2.93 5.54
N GLN A 40 -13.01 2.25 6.66
CA GLN A 40 -14.16 2.23 7.56
C GLN A 40 -13.68 1.86 8.98
N GLN A 41 -14.50 2.15 9.99
CA GLN A 41 -14.12 1.90 11.39
C GLN A 41 -13.96 0.40 11.72
N TYR A 42 -14.63 -0.47 10.96
CA TYR A 42 -14.58 -1.93 11.13
C TYR A 42 -14.58 -2.60 9.78
N CYS A 43 -13.76 -3.61 9.60
CA CYS A 43 -13.76 -4.45 8.40
C CYS A 43 -13.66 -5.93 8.82
N VAL A 44 -14.17 -6.80 7.96
CA VAL A 44 -14.15 -8.25 8.18
C VAL A 44 -13.13 -8.84 7.22
N CYS A 45 -12.30 -9.76 7.71
CA CYS A 45 -11.39 -10.55 6.89
C CYS A 45 -11.31 -11.99 7.39
N LYS A 46 -10.92 -12.91 6.51
CA LYS A 46 -10.71 -14.30 6.89
C LYS A 46 -9.43 -14.41 7.71
N ALA A 47 -9.50 -15.09 8.85
CA ALA A 47 -8.37 -15.19 9.78
C ALA A 47 -7.09 -15.77 9.15
N THR A 48 -7.22 -16.66 8.16
CA THR A 48 -6.10 -17.24 7.41
C THR A 48 -5.35 -16.21 6.56
N ASN A 49 -6.00 -15.12 6.21
CA ASN A 49 -5.48 -14.05 5.37
C ASN A 49 -5.24 -12.76 6.16
N ALA A 50 -5.49 -12.77 7.47
CA ALA A 50 -5.19 -11.64 8.35
C ALA A 50 -3.75 -11.79 8.86
N VAL A 51 -2.93 -10.75 8.68
CA VAL A 51 -1.56 -10.76 9.20
C VAL A 51 -1.57 -10.20 10.62
N ARG A 52 -0.96 -10.94 11.54
CA ARG A 52 -0.77 -10.47 12.92
C ARG A 52 0.23 -9.32 12.94
N ILE A 53 -0.17 -8.19 13.52
CA ILE A 53 0.75 -7.11 13.88
C ILE A 53 1.29 -7.44 15.29
N PRO A 54 2.63 -7.52 15.47
CA PRO A 54 3.27 -7.66 16.78
C PRO A 54 2.82 -6.52 17.71
N ASP A 55 2.67 -6.81 19.00
CA ASP A 55 2.09 -5.84 19.94
C ASP A 55 3.08 -4.70 20.27
N GLU A 56 4.36 -4.87 19.92
CA GLU A 56 5.44 -3.89 20.05
C GLU A 56 5.44 -2.82 18.96
N VAL A 57 4.72 -3.04 17.85
CA VAL A 57 4.67 -2.12 16.71
C VAL A 57 3.41 -1.25 16.82
N SER A 58 3.60 0.07 16.88
CA SER A 58 2.47 1.00 16.87
C SER A 58 1.76 0.96 15.52
N LEU A 59 0.44 1.20 15.48
CA LEU A 59 -0.34 1.04 14.25
C LEU A 59 0.00 2.08 13.17
N ASP A 60 0.48 3.25 13.60
CA ASP A 60 1.01 4.29 12.73
C ASP A 60 2.40 3.94 12.18
N GLU A 61 3.25 3.28 12.98
CA GLU A 61 4.49 2.69 12.45
C GLU A 61 4.20 1.53 11.51
N ALA A 62 3.16 0.77 11.80
CA ALA A 62 2.79 -0.39 11.03
C ALA A 62 2.37 -0.02 9.62
N ALA A 63 1.85 1.18 9.31
CA ALA A 63 1.19 1.49 8.03
C ALA A 63 1.89 2.51 7.09
N PRO A 64 3.13 2.27 6.60
CA PRO A 64 3.78 3.18 5.65
C PRO A 64 3.18 3.12 4.23
N VAL A 65 3.12 4.26 3.56
CA VAL A 65 2.66 4.42 2.16
C VAL A 65 3.87 4.60 1.25
N THR A 66 3.96 3.76 0.21
CA THR A 66 5.00 3.90 -0.82
C THR A 66 4.51 4.73 -1.98
N ILE A 67 5.35 5.61 -2.50
CA ILE A 67 5.07 6.43 -3.68
C ILE A 67 6.09 6.09 -4.76
N ALA A 68 5.67 5.32 -5.77
CA ALA A 68 6.50 4.95 -6.89
C ALA A 68 6.48 6.06 -7.95
N GLY A 69 7.65 6.62 -8.25
CA GLY A 69 7.77 7.83 -9.07
C GLY A 69 7.74 9.12 -8.23
N ALA A 70 8.12 9.04 -6.96
CA ALA A 70 8.07 10.15 -6.01
C ALA A 70 8.81 11.43 -6.45
N GLY A 71 9.89 11.30 -7.24
CA GLY A 71 10.67 12.44 -7.71
C GLY A 71 10.15 13.14 -8.98
N GLY A 72 8.99 12.75 -9.51
CA GLY A 72 8.30 13.47 -10.59
C GLY A 72 7.29 14.50 -10.06
N GLY A 73 6.75 15.38 -10.91
CA GLY A 73 5.87 16.47 -10.46
C GLY A 73 4.59 16.02 -9.72
N LEU A 74 3.97 14.92 -10.15
CA LEU A 74 2.82 14.34 -9.43
C LEU A 74 3.25 13.55 -8.17
N GLY A 75 4.43 12.92 -8.21
CA GLY A 75 4.98 12.15 -7.09
C GLY A 75 5.35 13.05 -5.91
N THR A 76 5.95 14.20 -6.17
CA THR A 76 6.31 15.17 -5.13
C THR A 76 5.07 15.78 -4.48
N LEU A 77 4.01 16.02 -5.24
CA LEU A 77 2.71 16.43 -4.70
C LEU A 77 2.09 15.31 -3.85
N ALA A 78 2.10 14.07 -4.33
CA ALA A 78 1.60 12.93 -3.55
C ALA A 78 2.35 12.77 -2.21
N CYS A 79 3.68 12.97 -2.21
CA CYS A 79 4.48 12.94 -0.98
C CYS A 79 4.06 14.04 0.00
N GLN A 80 3.89 15.28 -0.49
CA GLN A 80 3.45 16.40 0.34
C GLN A 80 2.07 16.16 0.96
N TYR A 81 1.10 15.67 0.18
CA TYR A 81 -0.22 15.32 0.68
C TYR A 81 -0.15 14.20 1.72
N ALA A 82 0.60 13.14 1.44
CA ALA A 82 0.74 12.02 2.36
C ALA A 82 1.37 12.44 3.69
N LYS A 83 2.43 13.27 3.66
CA LYS A 83 3.05 13.83 4.86
C LYS A 83 2.12 14.78 5.62
N ALA A 84 1.36 15.63 4.92
CA ALA A 84 0.39 16.53 5.55
C ALA A 84 -0.77 15.77 6.23
N LEU A 85 -1.10 14.57 5.75
CA LEU A 85 -2.06 13.66 6.36
C LEU A 85 -1.47 12.83 7.52
N GLY A 86 -0.17 12.99 7.81
CA GLY A 86 0.52 12.28 8.89
C GLY A 86 0.92 10.85 8.54
N TYR A 87 0.92 10.46 7.26
CA TYR A 87 1.41 9.15 6.86
C TYR A 87 2.94 9.10 6.86
N ARG A 88 3.46 7.91 7.16
CA ARG A 88 4.85 7.57 6.90
C ARG A 88 5.01 7.27 5.42
N VAL A 89 5.94 7.94 4.75
CA VAL A 89 6.10 7.90 3.30
C VAL A 89 7.43 7.28 2.92
N LEU A 90 7.38 6.21 2.12
CA LEU A 90 8.53 5.67 1.42
C LEU A 90 8.50 6.17 -0.04
N ALA A 91 9.47 7.01 -0.37
CA ALA A 91 9.64 7.55 -1.71
C ALA A 91 10.52 6.62 -2.55
N LEU A 92 9.96 6.09 -3.64
CA LEU A 92 10.68 5.26 -4.59
C LEU A 92 10.95 6.08 -5.85
N SER A 93 12.20 6.50 -6.03
CA SER A 93 12.65 7.32 -7.16
C SER A 93 14.12 7.07 -7.48
N THR A 94 14.72 7.86 -8.36
CA THR A 94 16.13 7.74 -8.74
C THR A 94 16.82 9.09 -8.82
N GLY A 95 18.09 9.09 -8.42
CA GLY A 95 18.98 10.24 -8.53
C GLY A 95 19.09 11.05 -7.25
N SER A 96 20.33 11.44 -6.93
CA SER A 96 20.70 12.14 -5.69
C SER A 96 20.05 13.51 -5.51
N SER A 97 19.80 14.24 -6.60
CA SER A 97 19.10 15.53 -6.52
C SER A 97 17.64 15.39 -6.06
N LYS A 98 16.97 14.32 -6.48
CA LYS A 98 15.58 14.04 -6.07
C LYS A 98 15.53 13.50 -4.65
N GLN A 99 16.54 12.72 -4.25
CA GLN A 99 16.69 12.28 -2.88
C GLN A 99 16.77 13.46 -1.92
N ALA A 100 17.65 14.43 -2.17
CA ALA A 100 17.79 15.62 -1.34
C ALA A 100 16.45 16.38 -1.23
N MET A 101 15.77 16.64 -2.36
CA MET A 101 14.45 17.27 -2.36
C MET A 101 13.41 16.50 -1.52
N LEU A 102 13.31 15.19 -1.70
CA LEU A 102 12.29 14.38 -1.04
C LEU A 102 12.54 14.25 0.47
N VAL A 103 13.80 14.05 0.85
CA VAL A 103 14.18 13.82 2.25
C VAL A 103 14.31 15.14 3.01
N GLU A 104 14.99 16.13 2.45
CA GLU A 104 15.34 17.38 3.15
C GLU A 104 14.23 18.44 3.04
N GLU A 105 13.58 18.58 1.87
CA GLU A 105 12.55 19.62 1.69
C GLU A 105 11.14 19.10 2.02
N ILE A 106 10.77 17.92 1.51
CA ILE A 106 9.42 17.35 1.70
C ILE A 106 9.31 16.58 3.03
N GLY A 107 10.42 16.01 3.52
CA GLY A 107 10.44 15.25 4.77
C GLY A 107 9.83 13.85 4.65
N VAL A 108 10.02 13.17 3.51
CA VAL A 108 9.67 11.74 3.41
C VAL A 108 10.49 10.91 4.39
N ASP A 109 9.90 9.88 4.97
CA ASP A 109 10.52 9.09 6.03
C ASP A 109 11.61 8.15 5.49
N TYR A 110 11.38 7.64 4.28
CA TYR A 110 12.30 6.73 3.61
C TYR A 110 12.45 7.11 2.15
N PHE A 111 13.67 6.95 1.61
CA PHE A 111 13.93 7.09 0.19
C PHE A 111 14.70 5.86 -0.28
N VAL A 112 14.27 5.27 -1.39
CA VAL A 112 14.91 4.10 -1.98
C VAL A 112 15.20 4.38 -3.45
N ASP A 113 16.49 4.29 -3.83
CA ASP A 113 16.94 4.43 -5.22
C ASP A 113 16.89 3.08 -5.93
N TYR A 114 15.89 2.92 -6.79
CA TYR A 114 15.65 1.66 -7.46
C TYR A 114 16.64 1.35 -8.61
N ILE A 115 17.43 2.33 -9.08
CA ILE A 115 18.54 2.08 -10.02
C ILE A 115 19.79 1.61 -9.27
N ALA A 116 20.03 2.15 -8.07
CA ALA A 116 21.17 1.76 -7.25
C ALA A 116 20.96 0.39 -6.57
N SER A 117 19.74 0.11 -6.10
CA SER A 117 19.44 -1.10 -5.32
C SER A 117 19.16 -2.37 -6.15
N GLN A 118 18.84 -2.24 -7.45
CA GLN A 118 18.53 -3.32 -8.42
C GLN A 118 17.94 -4.61 -7.81
N GLU A 119 18.77 -5.62 -7.52
CA GLU A 119 18.35 -6.97 -7.07
C GLU A 119 17.91 -7.03 -5.59
N ASN A 120 18.28 -6.06 -4.75
CA ASN A 120 17.97 -6.03 -3.31
C ASN A 120 16.82 -5.10 -2.92
N LEU A 121 16.10 -4.56 -3.91
CA LEU A 121 15.08 -3.54 -3.69
C LEU A 121 13.91 -4.02 -2.81
N ILE A 122 13.40 -5.22 -3.06
CA ILE A 122 12.26 -5.79 -2.33
C ILE A 122 12.63 -6.05 -0.85
N PRO A 123 13.73 -6.77 -0.54
CA PRO A 123 14.17 -6.95 0.85
C PRO A 123 14.40 -5.63 1.58
N GLU A 124 15.03 -4.65 0.93
CA GLU A 124 15.30 -3.33 1.52
C GLU A 124 14.01 -2.59 1.89
N ILE A 125 13.03 -2.56 0.98
CA ILE A 125 11.72 -1.94 1.26
C ILE A 125 11.02 -2.67 2.41
N GLN A 126 11.04 -4.00 2.43
CA GLN A 126 10.42 -4.80 3.48
C GLN A 126 11.07 -4.55 4.84
N GLU A 127 12.39 -4.43 4.90
CA GLU A 127 13.13 -4.11 6.12
C GLU A 127 12.80 -2.71 6.63
N LEU A 128 12.82 -1.70 5.76
CA LEU A 128 12.50 -0.31 6.12
C LEU A 128 11.07 -0.11 6.61
N THR A 129 10.15 -0.95 6.13
CA THR A 129 8.72 -0.83 6.42
C THR A 129 8.17 -1.88 7.39
N GLY A 130 9.02 -2.78 7.90
CA GLY A 130 8.62 -3.83 8.85
C GLY A 130 7.71 -4.91 8.25
N GLY A 131 7.86 -5.23 6.96
CA GLY A 131 7.07 -6.23 6.23
C GLY A 131 6.37 -5.74 4.97
N GLY A 132 6.68 -4.52 4.51
CA GLY A 132 6.20 -3.91 3.28
C GLY A 132 5.20 -2.75 3.50
N PRO A 133 5.11 -1.80 2.56
CA PRO A 133 4.13 -0.72 2.58
C PRO A 133 2.68 -1.21 2.44
N HIS A 134 1.74 -0.43 2.98
CA HIS A 134 0.30 -0.75 3.07
C HIS A 134 -0.50 -0.22 1.89
N ALA A 135 -0.04 0.89 1.33
CA ALA A 135 -0.57 1.42 0.09
C ALA A 135 0.61 1.80 -0.79
N ALA A 136 0.47 1.58 -2.10
CA ALA A 136 1.39 2.10 -3.09
C ALA A 136 0.63 3.04 -4.01
N ILE A 137 1.09 4.29 -4.04
CA ILE A 137 0.66 5.28 -5.02
C ILE A 137 1.66 5.19 -6.18
N VAL A 138 1.16 4.68 -7.31
CA VAL A 138 2.01 4.46 -8.48
C VAL A 138 1.78 5.59 -9.48
N VAL A 139 2.78 6.46 -9.56
CA VAL A 139 2.82 7.63 -10.44
C VAL A 139 3.78 7.42 -11.60
N ALA A 140 4.69 6.45 -11.48
CA ALA A 140 5.66 6.11 -12.49
C ALA A 140 4.99 5.56 -13.77
N SER A 141 5.42 6.06 -14.93
CA SER A 141 5.01 5.55 -16.25
C SER A 141 5.94 4.46 -16.80
N VAL A 142 6.89 3.99 -15.98
CA VAL A 142 7.88 2.98 -16.33
C VAL A 142 7.50 1.67 -15.67
N GLU A 143 7.42 0.60 -16.45
CA GLU A 143 6.86 -0.69 -16.04
C GLU A 143 7.64 -1.35 -14.89
N TRP A 144 8.97 -1.16 -14.85
CA TRP A 144 9.83 -1.83 -13.88
C TRP A 144 9.60 -1.36 -12.42
N PRO A 145 9.58 -0.05 -12.10
CA PRO A 145 9.15 0.43 -10.78
C PRO A 145 7.73 0.06 -10.37
N ILE A 146 6.82 -0.13 -11.34
CA ILE A 146 5.44 -0.58 -11.06
C ILE A 146 5.49 -2.00 -10.53
N GLY A 147 6.18 -2.92 -11.23
CA GLY A 147 6.33 -4.31 -10.79
C GLY A 147 7.01 -4.42 -9.43
N GLN A 148 8.08 -3.65 -9.21
CA GLN A 148 8.81 -3.66 -7.94
C GLN A 148 7.99 -3.07 -6.79
N ALA A 149 7.25 -1.98 -6.99
CA ALA A 149 6.37 -1.44 -5.97
C ALA A 149 5.26 -2.43 -5.61
N ILE A 150 4.70 -3.16 -6.59
CA ILE A 150 3.71 -4.22 -6.35
C ILE A 150 4.33 -5.36 -5.54
N GLN A 151 5.54 -5.81 -5.90
CA GLN A 151 6.18 -6.99 -5.33
C GLN A 151 6.82 -6.72 -3.96
N ALA A 152 7.32 -5.51 -3.72
CA ALA A 152 7.88 -5.08 -2.43
C ALA A 152 6.82 -4.72 -1.40
N SER A 153 5.58 -4.53 -1.85
CA SER A 153 4.48 -4.22 -0.96
C SER A 153 4.14 -5.40 -0.07
N SER A 154 3.75 -5.07 1.15
CA SER A 154 3.06 -6.04 2.00
C SER A 154 1.83 -6.51 1.22
N MET A 155 1.34 -7.74 1.43
CA MET A 155 0.13 -8.23 0.76
C MET A 155 -1.14 -7.40 1.10
N ARG A 156 -1.00 -6.22 1.74
CA ARG A 156 -1.93 -5.20 2.25
C ARG A 156 -2.40 -4.14 1.22
N LEU A 157 -1.94 -4.22 -0.03
CA LEU A 157 -2.04 -3.09 -0.96
C LEU A 157 -3.46 -2.61 -1.27
N THR A 158 -3.72 -1.31 -1.10
CA THR A 158 -4.69 -0.56 -1.91
C THR A 158 -3.96 0.09 -3.08
N TYR A 159 -4.26 -0.33 -4.31
CA TYR A 159 -3.64 0.20 -5.52
C TYR A 159 -4.36 1.47 -5.98
N CYS A 160 -3.62 2.56 -6.21
CA CYS A 160 -4.18 3.74 -6.86
C CYS A 160 -3.28 4.17 -8.02
N LEU A 161 -3.67 3.78 -9.24
CA LEU A 161 -3.15 4.38 -10.46
C LEU A 161 -3.66 5.81 -10.53
N VAL A 162 -2.75 6.77 -10.64
CA VAL A 162 -3.08 8.21 -10.61
C VAL A 162 -4.01 8.64 -11.75
N PHE A 163 -4.25 7.81 -12.76
CA PHE A 163 -5.28 8.07 -13.77
C PHE A 163 -6.72 8.13 -13.17
N GLU A 164 -6.99 7.47 -12.05
CA GLU A 164 -8.30 7.45 -11.37
C GLU A 164 -8.37 8.35 -10.10
N LEU A 165 -7.23 8.88 -9.62
CA LEU A 165 -7.15 9.59 -8.33
C LEU A 165 -7.92 10.93 -8.32
N ILE A 166 -8.03 11.61 -9.47
CA ILE A 166 -8.81 12.86 -9.59
C ILE A 166 -10.32 12.58 -9.43
N LEU A 167 -10.81 11.39 -9.78
CA LEU A 167 -12.24 11.08 -9.64
C LEU A 167 -12.64 10.65 -8.22
N TYR A 168 -11.74 10.04 -7.45
CA TYR A 168 -12.03 9.60 -6.08
C TYR A 168 -11.89 10.70 -5.03
N LEU A 169 -10.93 11.63 -5.18
CA LEU A 169 -10.78 12.78 -4.27
C LEU A 169 -11.89 13.83 -4.44
N VAL A 170 -12.59 13.84 -5.58
CA VAL A 170 -13.66 14.81 -5.90
C VAL A 170 -15.06 14.21 -5.73
N ARG A 171 -15.21 12.92 -5.42
CA ARG A 171 -16.53 12.34 -5.10
C ARG A 171 -16.87 12.57 -3.63
N PRO A 172 -17.82 13.46 -3.30
CA PRO A 172 -18.30 13.57 -1.92
C PRO A 172 -18.85 12.21 -1.51
N ALA A 173 -18.39 11.71 -0.37
CA ALA A 173 -18.92 10.51 0.26
C ALA A 173 -20.45 10.63 0.34
N LYS A 174 -21.18 9.85 -0.48
CA LYS A 174 -22.62 9.73 -0.35
C LYS A 174 -22.88 9.03 0.98
N ARG A 175 -23.16 9.85 1.99
CA ARG A 175 -23.55 9.45 3.35
C ARG A 175 -24.93 8.80 3.28
N ASN A 176 -25.00 7.56 2.79
CA ASN A 176 -26.23 6.78 2.84
C ASN A 176 -26.43 6.28 4.28
N GLY A 177 -27.20 7.05 5.03
CA GLY A 177 -27.66 6.68 6.36
C GLY A 177 -28.54 5.43 6.28
N ARG A 178 -27.98 4.29 6.71
CA ARG A 178 -28.75 3.18 7.26
C ARG A 178 -28.13 2.80 8.59
N ARG A 179 -28.78 3.24 9.68
CA ARG A 179 -28.55 2.75 11.03
C ARG A 179 -28.82 1.25 11.05
N CYS A 180 -27.80 0.43 11.15
CA CYS A 180 -27.97 -0.97 11.51
C CYS A 180 -28.44 -1.05 12.95
N ARG A 181 -29.63 -1.60 13.18
CA ARG A 181 -30.11 -1.99 14.50
C ARG A 181 -29.43 -3.30 14.88
N SER A 182 -28.96 -3.35 16.11
CA SER A 182 -28.50 -4.54 16.82
C SER A 182 -29.58 -5.63 16.87
N ALA A 183 -29.20 -6.84 16.46
CA ALA A 183 -29.73 -8.11 16.96
C ALA A 183 -28.63 -9.17 16.78
#